data_AF-A0A9X9F4E5-F1
#
_entry.id   AF-A0A9X9F4E5-F1
#
_cell.length_a   1.000
_cell.length_b   1.000
_cell.length_c   1.000
_cell.angle_alpha   90.00
_cell.angle_beta   90.00
_cell.angle_gamma   90.00
#
_symmetry.space_group_name_H-M   'P 1'
#
loop_
_entity.id
_entity.type
_entity.pdbx_description
1 polymer ?
#
loop_
_entity_poly.entity_id
_entity_poly.type
_entity_poly.pdbx_seq_one_letter_code
_entity_poly.pdbx_strand_id
1 'polypeptide(L)'
;MKDLHLERKMDPQVAILYATVADTFNRLQRLVEGTEENELSYKGSENNENSIGQLLQHLAVVDLHWVYRFKGEDVPPAFENKYGPML
;
A
#
# COMPACT_ATOMS: atom_id res chain seq x y z
N MET A 1 -2.84 5.63 20.90
CA MET A 1 -1.89 5.21 19.85
C MET A 1 -1.27 3.92 20.36
N LYS A 2 -1.32 2.79 19.64
CA LYS A 2 -0.56 1.61 20.06
C LYS A 2 0.92 1.94 19.87
N ASP A 3 1.77 1.51 20.80
CA ASP A 3 3.21 1.68 20.65
C ASP A 3 3.69 0.97 19.39
N LEU A 4 4.57 1.64 18.62
CA LEU A 4 5.20 1.03 17.44
C LEU A 4 6.04 -0.17 17.88
N HIS A 5 5.81 -1.32 17.24
CA HIS A 5 6.62 -2.51 17.49
C HIS A 5 7.94 -2.43 16.70
N LEU A 6 9.03 -2.10 17.40
CA LEU A 6 10.35 -1.91 16.79
C LEU A 6 11.08 -3.23 16.58
N GLU A 7 11.63 -3.43 15.38
CA GLU A 7 12.46 -4.60 15.10
C GLU A 7 13.87 -4.46 15.65
N ARG A 8 14.23 -5.37 16.58
CA ARG A 8 15.46 -5.26 17.39
C ARG A 8 16.75 -5.47 16.60
N LYS A 9 16.67 -6.00 15.38
CA LYS A 9 17.82 -6.28 14.50
C LYS A 9 18.12 -5.16 13.50
N MET A 10 17.31 -4.10 13.47
CA MET A 10 17.51 -2.96 12.58
C MET A 10 18.22 -1.81 13.31
N ASP A 11 18.86 -0.94 12.54
CA ASP A 11 19.27 0.37 13.05
C ASP A 11 18.06 1.09 13.69
N PRO A 12 18.20 1.77 14.84
CA PRO A 12 17.07 2.36 15.54
C PRO A 12 16.23 3.32 14.69
N GLN A 13 16.83 4.11 13.81
CA GLN A 13 16.09 5.04 12.95
C GLN A 13 15.32 4.28 11.88
N VAL A 14 15.96 3.26 11.28
CA VAL A 14 15.32 2.37 10.30
C VAL A 14 14.18 1.58 10.95
N ALA A 15 14.36 1.11 12.18
CA ALA A 15 13.35 0.36 12.92
C ALA A 15 12.07 1.18 13.15
N ILE A 16 12.20 2.47 13.45
CA ILE A 16 11.05 3.37 13.63
C ILE A 16 10.31 3.58 12.31
N LEU A 17 11.04 3.83 11.22
CA LEU A 17 10.44 4.01 9.89
C LEU A 17 9.72 2.72 9.44
N TYR A 18 10.37 1.57 9.60
CA TYR A 18 9.80 0.27 9.29
C TYR A 18 8.53 0.01 10.11
N ALA A 19 8.57 0.23 11.42
CA ALA A 19 7.41 0.02 12.28
C ALA A 19 6.22 0.92 11.92
N THR A 20 6.49 2.15 11.47
CA THR A 20 5.45 3.09 11.02
C THR A 20 4.73 2.59 9.76
N VAL A 21 5.49 2.10 8.79
CA VAL A 21 4.92 1.50 7.57
C VAL A 21 4.16 0.21 7.90
N ALA A 22 4.74 -0.65 8.74
CA ALA A 22 4.14 -1.93 9.13
C ALA A 22 2.82 -1.75 9.91
N ASP A 23 2.76 -0.81 10.87
CA ASP A 23 1.51 -0.52 11.58
C ASP A 23 0.44 0.03 10.62
N THR A 24 0.82 0.95 9.73
CA THR A 24 -0.09 1.54 8.75
C THR A 24 -0.67 0.47 7.82
N PHE A 25 0.17 -0.43 7.31
CA PHE A 25 -0.27 -1.56 6.48
C PHE A 25 -1.22 -2.49 7.24
N ASN A 26 -0.88 -2.87 8.48
CA ASN A 26 -1.74 -3.73 9.30
C ASN A 26 -3.10 -3.08 9.61
N ARG A 27 -3.13 -1.76 9.82
CA ARG A 27 -4.38 -1.01 10.01
C ARG A 27 -5.20 -0.97 8.73
N LEU A 28 -4.56 -0.74 7.58
CA LEU A 28 -5.23 -0.77 6.28
C LEU A 28 -5.88 -2.13 6.03
N GLN A 29 -5.17 -3.23 6.27
CA GLN A 29 -5.71 -4.59 6.11
C GLN A 29 -6.98 -4.80 6.96
N ARG A 30 -6.98 -4.35 8.21
CA ARG A 30 -8.16 -4.43 9.09
C ARG A 30 -9.32 -3.53 8.63
N LEU A 31 -9.03 -2.39 8.01
CA LEU A 31 -10.07 -1.48 7.52
C LEU A 31 -10.80 -2.03 6.30
N VAL A 32 -10.13 -2.84 5.48
CA VAL A 32 -10.70 -3.46 4.27
C VAL A 32 -11.07 -4.94 4.48
N GLU A 33 -10.98 -5.42 5.72
CA GLU A 33 -11.37 -6.78 6.07
C GLU A 33 -12.89 -6.92 5.98
N GLY A 34 -13.36 -7.91 5.21
CA GLY A 34 -14.79 -8.16 5.02
C GLY A 34 -15.46 -7.26 3.98
N THR A 35 -14.72 -6.40 3.26
CA THR A 35 -15.26 -5.62 2.15
C THR A 35 -15.78 -6.55 1.04
N GLU A 36 -17.03 -6.34 0.63
CA GLU A 36 -17.65 -7.08 -0.46
C GLU A 36 -17.16 -6.60 -1.84
N GLU A 37 -17.30 -7.43 -2.87
CA GLU A 37 -16.79 -7.14 -4.21
C GLU A 37 -17.43 -5.89 -4.84
N ASN A 38 -18.73 -5.67 -4.60
CA ASN A 38 -19.43 -4.46 -5.01
C ASN A 38 -18.85 -3.21 -4.33
N GLU A 39 -18.56 -3.27 -3.03
CA GLU A 39 -17.96 -2.18 -2.26
C GLU A 39 -16.54 -1.84 -2.75
N LEU A 40 -15.76 -2.85 -3.18
CA LEU A 40 -14.44 -2.62 -3.76
C LEU A 40 -14.47 -1.75 -5.03
N SER A 41 -15.56 -1.85 -5.79
CA SER A 41 -15.77 -1.14 -7.05
C SER A 41 -16.58 0.16 -6.90
N TYR A 42 -17.17 0.41 -5.72
CA TYR A 42 -18.04 1.56 -5.47
C TYR A 42 -17.28 2.88 -5.51
N LYS A 43 -17.83 3.87 -6.23
CA LYS A 43 -17.20 5.18 -6.51
C LYS A 43 -18.00 6.37 -5.95
N GLY A 44 -18.76 6.14 -4.87
CA GLY A 44 -19.70 7.12 -4.35
C GLY A 44 -21.01 7.18 -5.16
N SER A 45 -22.00 7.90 -4.64
CA SER A 45 -23.33 8.01 -5.26
C SER A 45 -23.29 8.75 -6.61
N GLU A 46 -22.33 9.65 -6.77
CA GLU A 46 -22.10 10.44 -7.98
C GLU A 46 -21.07 9.80 -8.93
N ASN A 47 -20.56 8.59 -8.60
CA ASN A 47 -19.57 7.85 -9.39
C ASN A 47 -18.30 8.67 -9.72
N ASN A 48 -17.86 9.53 -8.80
CA ASN A 48 -16.76 10.47 -8.97
C ASN A 48 -15.63 10.31 -7.94
N GLU A 49 -15.76 9.36 -7.01
CA GLU A 49 -14.71 9.03 -6.04
C GLU A 49 -13.84 7.88 -6.56
N ASN A 50 -12.64 7.74 -5.98
CA ASN A 50 -11.82 6.55 -6.21
C ASN A 50 -12.36 5.41 -5.35
N SER A 51 -12.59 4.24 -5.97
CA SER A 51 -13.06 3.08 -5.23
C SER A 51 -11.98 2.52 -4.29
N ILE A 52 -12.38 1.71 -3.31
CA ILE A 52 -11.44 1.03 -2.41
C ILE A 52 -10.40 0.24 -3.23
N GLY A 53 -10.85 -0.49 -4.27
CA GLY A 53 -9.95 -1.23 -5.16
C GLY A 53 -8.93 -0.33 -5.87
N GLN A 54 -9.35 0.83 -6.37
CA GLN A 54 -8.44 1.79 -7.02
C GLN A 54 -7.42 2.37 -6.03
N LEU A 55 -7.85 2.70 -4.82
CA LEU A 55 -6.96 3.23 -3.78
C LEU A 55 -5.93 2.17 -3.33
N LEU A 56 -6.36 0.92 -3.12
CA LEU A 56 -5.46 -0.18 -2.78
C LEU A 56 -4.46 -0.48 -3.90
N GLN A 57 -4.92 -0.45 -5.15
CA GLN A 57 -4.04 -0.59 -6.32
C GLN A 57 -3.01 0.53 -6.36
N HIS A 58 -3.43 1.80 -6.20
CA HIS A 58 -2.54 2.94 -6.20
C HIS A 58 -1.46 2.82 -5.11
N LEU A 59 -1.83 2.48 -3.88
CA LEU A 59 -0.88 2.28 -2.79
C LEU A 59 0.16 1.19 -3.12
N ALA A 60 -0.29 0.04 -3.65
CA ALA A 60 0.60 -1.05 -4.03
C ALA A 60 1.57 -0.66 -5.16
N VAL A 61 1.09 0.06 -6.17
CA VAL A 61 1.91 0.52 -7.30
C VAL A 61 2.93 1.57 -6.84
N VAL A 62 2.54 2.53 -5.99
CA VAL A 62 3.46 3.55 -5.47
C VAL A 62 4.58 2.91 -4.64
N ASP A 63 4.26 1.99 -3.73
CA ASP A 63 5.26 1.30 -2.90
C ASP A 63 6.23 0.48 -3.76
N LEU A 64 5.71 -0.24 -4.76
CA LEU A 64 6.53 -0.98 -5.71
C LEU A 64 7.55 -0.07 -6.42
N HIS A 65 7.09 1.07 -6.95
CA HIS A 65 7.97 2.00 -7.66
C HIS A 65 9.03 2.61 -6.73
N TRP A 66 8.70 2.91 -5.47
CA TRP A 66 9.69 3.38 -4.50
C TRP A 66 10.75 2.31 -4.21
N VAL A 67 10.37 1.04 -4.04
CA VAL A 67 11.31 -0.05 -3.80
C VAL A 67 12.30 -0.18 -4.96
N TYR A 68 11.83 -0.16 -6.21
CA TYR A 68 12.68 -0.26 -7.38
C TYR A 68 13.55 0.99 -7.58
N ARG A 69 13.00 2.18 -7.31
CA ARG A 69 13.75 3.43 -7.30
C ARG A 69 14.92 3.41 -6.32
N PHE A 70 14.74 2.88 -5.11
CA PHE A 70 15.81 2.76 -4.13
C PHE A 70 16.86 1.72 -4.52
N LYS A 71 16.50 0.71 -5.32
CA LYS A 71 17.46 -0.25 -5.90
C LYS A 71 18.24 0.34 -7.08
N GLY A 72 17.77 1.44 -7.67
CA GLY A 72 18.31 1.98 -8.92
C GLY A 72 17.97 1.10 -10.14
N GLU A 73 16.86 0.36 -10.06
CA GLU A 73 16.38 -0.56 -11.09
C GLU A 73 15.02 -0.11 -11.62
N ASP A 74 14.71 -0.43 -12.88
CA ASP A 74 13.38 -0.23 -13.45
C ASP A 74 12.39 -1.27 -12.91
N VAL A 75 11.10 -0.92 -12.84
CA VAL A 75 10.05 -1.86 -12.45
C VAL A 75 9.88 -2.91 -13.55
N PRO A 76 9.97 -4.22 -13.24
CA PRO A 76 9.76 -5.26 -14.22
C PRO A 76 8.36 -5.19 -14.86
N PRO A 77 8.24 -5.37 -16.20
CA PRO A 77 6.95 -5.32 -16.90
C PRO A 77 5.90 -6.30 -16.36
N ALA A 78 6.34 -7.42 -15.78
CA ALA A 78 5.44 -8.39 -15.14
C ALA A 78 4.63 -7.77 -13.99
N PHE A 79 5.19 -6.81 -13.25
CA PHE A 79 4.47 -6.13 -12.18
C PHE A 79 3.57 -5.01 -12.70
N GLU A 80 3.99 -4.26 -13.71
CA GLU A 80 3.12 -3.27 -14.38
C GLU A 80 1.88 -3.95 -15.00
N ASN A 81 2.06 -5.10 -15.65
CA ASN A 81 0.94 -5.86 -16.23
C ASN A 81 -0.03 -6.38 -15.16
N LYS A 82 0.47 -6.67 -13.96
CA LYS A 82 -0.33 -7.22 -12.86
C LYS A 82 -1.06 -6.13 -12.07
N TYR A 83 -0.35 -5.05 -11.75
CA TYR A 83 -0.83 -4.01 -10.84
C TYR A 83 -1.26 -2.74 -11.55
N GLY A 84 -1.05 -2.63 -12.86
CA GLY A 84 -1.33 -1.45 -13.65
C GLY A 84 -0.19 -0.43 -13.63
N PRO A 85 -0.33 0.64 -14.44
CA PRO A 85 0.65 1.71 -14.50
C PRO A 85 0.62 2.59 -13.25
N MET A 86 1.70 3.34 -13.01
CA MET A 86 1.70 4.46 -12.07
C MET A 86 0.85 5.59 -12.66
N LEU A 87 -0.37 5.76 -12.13
CA LEU A 87 -1.31 6.84 -12.47
C LEU A 87 -1.15 8.03 -11.52
#